data_AF-A0AAW8R2P6-F1
#
_entry.id   AF-A0AAW8R2P6-F1
#
_cell.length_a   1.000
_cell.length_b   1.000
_cell.length_c   1.000
_cell.angle_alpha   90.00
_cell.angle_beta   90.00
_cell.angle_gamma   90.00
#
_symmetry.space_group_name_H-M   'P 1'
#
loop_
_entity.id
_entity.type
_entity.pdbx_description
1 polymer ?
#
loop_
_entity_poly.entity_id
_entity_poly.type
_entity_poly.pdbx_seq_one_letter_code
_entity_poly.pdbx_strand_id
1 'polypeptide(L)'
;MPNGIENSNLSSALYAGVQGYNQGAEQVTRASIDLASSNNPNRQSPVNINQSAVEIISGTNQAEASARVIKAADETLGTIIDTFA
;
A
#
# COMPACT_ATOMS: atom_id res chain seq x y z
N MET A 1 24.71 6.54 22.97
CA MET A 1 24.82 5.89 21.65
C MET A 1 23.42 5.39 21.27
N PRO A 2 22.71 6.05 20.33
CA PRO A 2 21.27 5.85 20.04
C PRO A 2 20.94 4.78 18.98
N ASN A 3 21.96 4.13 18.40
CA ASN A 3 21.85 3.42 17.11
C ASN A 3 20.97 2.14 17.11
N GLY A 4 20.49 1.67 18.26
CA GLY A 4 19.61 0.48 18.35
C GLY A 4 18.13 0.76 18.08
N ILE A 5 17.68 2.01 18.24
CA ILE A 5 16.28 2.40 18.06
C ILE A 5 15.96 2.60 16.56
N GLU A 6 16.92 3.07 15.75
CA GLU A 6 16.68 3.44 14.34
C GLU A 6 16.46 2.22 13.41
N ASN A 7 17.27 1.16 13.55
CA ASN A 7 17.11 -0.07 12.78
C ASN A 7 15.81 -0.84 13.11
N SER A 8 15.36 -0.74 14.36
CA SER A 8 14.10 -1.34 14.82
C SER A 8 12.88 -0.61 14.23
N ASN A 9 12.95 0.71 14.08
CA ASN A 9 11.90 1.50 13.42
C ASN A 9 11.89 1.31 11.90
N LEU A 10 13.06 1.13 11.29
CA LEU A 10 13.19 0.87 9.86
C LEU A 10 12.60 -0.48 9.43
N SER A 11 12.94 -1.54 10.17
CA SER A 11 12.42 -2.89 9.92
C SER A 11 10.91 -2.99 10.13
N SER A 12 10.38 -2.32 11.15
CA SER A 12 8.93 -2.24 11.39
C SER A 12 8.19 -1.36 10.36
N ALA A 13 8.79 -0.26 9.91
CA ALA A 13 8.26 0.56 8.82
C ALA A 13 8.26 -0.19 7.49
N LEU A 14 9.32 -0.93 7.18
CA LEU A 14 9.41 -1.79 5.99
C LEU A 14 8.35 -2.89 6.02
N TYR A 15 8.20 -3.57 7.16
CA TYR A 15 7.17 -4.58 7.35
C TYR A 15 5.76 -3.99 7.19
N ALA A 16 5.48 -2.85 7.82
CA ALA A 16 4.22 -2.13 7.69
C ALA A 16 3.98 -1.65 6.24
N GLY A 17 5.02 -1.25 5.52
CA GLY A 17 4.96 -0.92 4.10
C GLY A 17 4.60 -2.15 3.25
N VAL A 18 5.30 -3.27 3.40
CA VAL A 18 4.96 -4.48 2.63
C VAL A 18 3.54 -4.97 2.96
N GLN A 19 3.14 -4.93 4.22
CA GLN A 19 1.79 -5.29 4.65
C GLN A 19 0.74 -4.33 4.07
N GLY A 20 0.96 -3.02 4.18
CA GLY A 20 0.06 -2.00 3.65
C GLY A 20 -0.06 -2.03 2.14
N TYR A 21 1.02 -2.38 1.43
CA TYR A 21 1.01 -2.58 -0.02
C TYR A 21 0.10 -3.75 -0.42
N ASN A 22 0.28 -4.91 0.22
CA ASN A 22 -0.55 -6.09 -0.05
C ASN A 22 -2.04 -5.82 0.27
N GLN A 23 -2.32 -5.15 1.39
CA GLN A 23 -3.68 -4.77 1.76
C GLN A 23 -4.31 -3.79 0.77
N GLY A 24 -3.57 -2.77 0.35
CA GLY A 24 -4.03 -1.81 -0.66
C GLY A 24 -4.31 -2.48 -2.01
N ALA A 25 -3.41 -3.36 -2.47
CA ALA A 25 -3.58 -4.12 -3.70
C ALA A 25 -4.81 -5.03 -3.67
N GLU A 26 -5.08 -5.68 -2.54
CA GLU A 26 -6.26 -6.51 -2.37
C GLU A 26 -7.55 -5.68 -2.37
N GLN A 27 -7.55 -4.52 -1.68
CA GLN A 27 -8.67 -3.57 -1.69
C GLN A 27 -8.98 -3.06 -3.11
N VAL A 28 -7.96 -2.66 -3.87
CA VAL A 28 -8.10 -2.24 -5.27
C VAL A 28 -8.69 -3.36 -6.11
N THR A 29 -8.20 -4.59 -5.93
CA THR A 29 -8.67 -5.75 -6.71
C THR A 29 -10.15 -6.00 -6.48
N ARG A 30 -10.59 -6.02 -5.21
CA ARG A 30 -12.02 -6.21 -4.85
C ARG A 30 -12.89 -5.09 -5.40
N ALA A 31 -12.51 -3.83 -5.18
CA ALA A 31 -13.26 -2.67 -5.65
C ALA A 31 -13.29 -2.59 -7.19
N SER A 32 -12.25 -3.06 -7.88
CA SER A 32 -12.22 -3.16 -9.35
C SER A 32 -13.18 -4.23 -9.87
N ILE A 33 -13.27 -5.38 -9.19
CA ILE A 33 -14.23 -6.44 -9.54
C ILE A 33 -15.65 -5.94 -9.34
N ASP A 34 -15.91 -5.25 -8.22
CA ASP A 34 -17.22 -4.66 -7.94
C ASP A 34 -17.60 -3.62 -9.00
N LEU A 35 -16.68 -2.72 -9.35
CA LEU A 35 -16.85 -1.72 -10.40
C LEU A 35 -17.10 -2.37 -11.77
N ALA A 36 -16.33 -3.39 -12.17
CA ALA A 36 -16.53 -4.09 -13.44
C ALA A 36 -17.88 -4.83 -13.46
N SER A 37 -18.34 -5.32 -12.31
CA SER A 37 -19.61 -6.01 -12.16
C SER A 37 -20.81 -5.06 -12.04
N SER A 38 -20.59 -3.76 -11.86
CA SER A 38 -21.64 -2.77 -11.60
C SER A 38 -22.63 -2.63 -12.74
N ASN A 39 -22.20 -2.95 -13.97
CA ASN A 39 -23.03 -2.85 -15.17
C ASN A 39 -23.77 -4.16 -15.50
N ASN A 40 -23.77 -5.15 -14.60
CA ASN A 40 -24.45 -6.42 -14.80
C ASN A 40 -25.95 -6.30 -14.43
N PRO A 41 -26.87 -6.38 -15.41
CA PRO A 41 -28.30 -6.15 -15.20
C PRO A 41 -29.00 -7.26 -14.39
N ASN A 42 -28.34 -8.41 -14.16
CA ASN A 42 -28.87 -9.52 -13.37
C ASN A 42 -28.44 -9.48 -11.89
N ARG A 43 -27.73 -8.44 -11.44
CA ARG A 43 -27.32 -8.34 -10.03
C ARG A 43 -28.47 -7.82 -9.18
N GLN A 44 -28.74 -8.56 -8.10
CA GLN A 44 -29.83 -8.30 -7.16
C GLN A 44 -29.59 -7.07 -6.26
N SER A 45 -28.36 -6.57 -6.20
CA SER A 45 -27.99 -5.34 -5.48
C SER A 45 -27.21 -4.39 -6.40
N PRO A 46 -27.63 -3.12 -6.54
CA PRO A 46 -26.86 -2.11 -7.24
C PRO A 46 -25.50 -1.93 -6.57
N VAL A 47 -24.42 -2.02 -7.35
CA VAL A 47 -23.09 -1.61 -6.88
C VAL A 47 -23.00 -0.09 -7.00
N ASN A 48 -22.59 0.58 -5.93
CA ASN A 48 -22.36 2.02 -5.98
C ASN A 48 -21.00 2.30 -6.64
N ILE A 49 -21.04 2.65 -7.92
CA ILE A 49 -19.87 2.94 -8.76
C ILE A 49 -18.97 4.01 -8.13
N ASN A 50 -19.56 5.06 -7.53
CA ASN A 50 -18.79 6.12 -6.88
C ASN A 50 -18.03 5.58 -5.66
N GLN A 51 -18.67 4.71 -4.88
CA GLN A 51 -18.02 4.08 -3.73
C GLN A 51 -16.87 3.17 -4.17
N SER A 52 -17.08 2.31 -5.17
CA SER A 52 -16.02 1.45 -5.71
C SER A 52 -14.86 2.25 -6.30
N ALA A 53 -15.14 3.37 -6.98
CA ALA A 53 -14.08 4.25 -7.50
C ALA A 53 -13.26 4.90 -6.37
N VAL A 54 -13.91 5.35 -5.29
CA VAL A 54 -13.22 5.89 -4.10
C VAL A 54 -12.37 4.81 -3.43
N GLU A 55 -12.87 3.59 -3.32
CA GLU A 55 -12.13 2.46 -2.74
C GLU A 55 -10.92 2.06 -3.58
N ILE A 56 -11.04 2.08 -4.92
CA ILE A 56 -9.89 1.91 -5.83
C ILE A 56 -8.85 2.99 -5.56
N ILE A 57 -9.26 4.27 -5.54
CA ILE A 57 -8.33 5.40 -5.32
C ILE A 57 -7.65 5.30 -3.94
N SER A 58 -8.44 5.00 -2.91
CA SER A 58 -7.94 4.82 -1.53
C SER A 58 -6.93 3.67 -1.46
N GLY A 59 -7.26 2.52 -2.03
CA GLY A 59 -6.38 1.36 -2.05
C GLY A 59 -5.11 1.60 -2.86
N THR A 60 -5.19 2.32 -3.99
CA THR A 60 -4.00 2.73 -4.77
C THR A 60 -3.12 3.69 -3.98
N ASN A 61 -3.70 4.67 -3.30
CA ASN A 61 -2.95 5.61 -2.46
C ASN A 61 -2.27 4.90 -1.28
N GLN A 62 -2.96 3.93 -0.66
CA GLN A 62 -2.39 3.12 0.41
C GLN A 62 -1.23 2.27 -0.10
N ALA A 63 -1.37 1.63 -1.27
CA ALA A 63 -0.30 0.87 -1.89
C ALA A 63 0.88 1.78 -2.28
N GLU A 64 0.63 2.95 -2.85
CA GLU A 64 1.67 3.90 -3.21
C GLU A 64 2.42 4.46 -2.00
N ALA A 65 1.69 4.87 -0.95
CA ALA A 65 2.29 5.34 0.29
C ALA A 65 3.17 4.26 0.93
N SER A 66 2.69 3.01 0.90
CA SER A 66 3.43 1.85 1.37
C SER A 66 4.70 1.60 0.55
N ALA A 67 4.61 1.71 -0.79
CA ALA A 67 5.77 1.60 -1.67
C ALA A 67 6.79 2.72 -1.43
N ARG A 68 6.34 3.94 -1.12
CA ARG A 68 7.22 5.07 -0.75
C ARG A 68 7.97 4.80 0.55
N VAL A 69 7.32 4.18 1.55
CA VAL A 69 7.99 3.77 2.80
C VAL A 69 9.03 2.70 2.54
N ILE A 70 8.71 1.67 1.74
CA ILE A 70 9.67 0.63 1.34
C ILE A 70 10.88 1.26 0.63
N LYS A 71 10.64 2.19 -0.30
CA LYS A 71 11.70 2.88 -1.03
C LYS A 71 12.56 3.77 -0.13
N ALA A 72 11.94 4.57 0.73
CA ALA A 72 12.68 5.40 1.69
C ALA A 72 13.53 4.54 2.63
N ALA A 73 13.01 3.38 3.04
CA ALA A 73 13.78 2.43 3.83
C ALA A 73 15.02 1.92 3.07
N ASP A 74 14.88 1.55 1.80
CA ASP A 74 15.98 1.12 0.93
C ASP A 74 17.04 2.24 0.72
N GLU A 75 16.61 3.47 0.46
CA GLU A 75 17.49 4.64 0.30
C GLU A 75 18.26 4.94 1.59
N THR A 76 17.64 4.81 2.77
CA THR A 76 18.34 4.97 4.06
C THR A 76 19.37 3.88 4.31
N LEU A 77 19.08 2.63 3.93
CA LEU A 77 20.05 1.52 4.01
C LEU A 77 21.23 1.76 3.07
N GLY A 78 20.96 2.17 1.83
CA GLY A 78 22.00 2.51 0.86
C GLY A 78 22.91 3.65 1.33
N THR A 79 22.33 4.70 1.91
CA THR A 79 23.08 5.84 2.46
C THR A 79 23.96 5.43 3.65
N ILE A 80 23.46 4.54 4.52
CA ILE A 80 24.26 3.97 5.62
C ILE A 80 25.44 3.18 5.05
N ILE A 81 25.21 2.31 4.07
CA ILE A 81 26.27 1.50 3.44
C ILE A 81 27.36 2.40 2.84
N ASP A 82 26.98 3.45 2.12
CA ASP A 82 27.91 4.39 1.48
C ASP A 82 28.74 5.20 2.49
N THR A 83 28.21 5.43 3.70
CA THR A 83 28.95 6.10 4.78
C THR A 83 30.00 5.19 5.43
N PHE A 84 29.82 3.86 5.37
CA PHE A 84 30.72 2.87 5.99
C PHE A 84 31.64 2.15 5.00
N ALA A 85 31.44 2.34 3.68
CA ALA A 85 32.30 1.83 2.61
C ALA A 85 33.49 2.77 2.35
#